data_AF-A0AAE9J817-F1
#
_entry.id   AF-A0AAE9J817-F1
#
_cell.length_a   1.000
_cell.length_b   1.000
_cell.length_c   1.000
_cell.angle_alpha   90.00
_cell.angle_beta   90.00
_cell.angle_gamma   90.00
#
_symmetry.space_group_name_H-M   'P 1'
#
loop_
_entity.id
_entity.type
_entity.pdbx_description
1 polymer ?
#
loop_
_entity_poly.entity_id
_entity_poly.type
_entity_poly.pdbx_seq_one_letter_code
_entity_poly.pdbx_strand_id
1 'polypeptide(L)'
;MLEALDSAAKGSFENFKEEFLTGFEEDTKDPTWSPEDEEFHSMTVYNDVVDLPNNPNVNQFSQGDFVELERVKDSVAYYGSPSGFNNNGTRLRPSLKSMSTLFQFIKDHNHLQKLCDYENTS
;
A
#
# COMPACT_ATOMS: atom_id res chain seq x y z
N MET A 1 -21.13 29.37 -38.16
CA MET A 1 -19.73 29.85 -38.04
C MET A 1 -19.61 31.36 -37.80
N LEU A 2 -20.66 32.03 -37.28
CA LEU A 2 -20.61 33.48 -36.93
C LEU A 2 -21.16 33.81 -35.53
N GLU A 3 -21.77 32.86 -34.82
CA GLU A 3 -22.24 33.08 -33.43
C GLU A 3 -21.20 32.68 -32.36
N ALA A 4 -20.13 31.98 -32.74
CA ALA A 4 -19.11 31.51 -31.79
C ALA A 4 -18.06 32.58 -31.42
N LEU A 5 -18.05 33.74 -32.08
CA LEU A 5 -17.07 34.80 -31.81
C LEU A 5 -17.55 35.84 -30.79
N ASP A 6 -18.86 35.97 -30.57
CA ASP A 6 -19.40 37.04 -29.70
C ASP A 6 -19.41 36.67 -28.20
N SER A 7 -19.35 35.38 -27.88
CA SER A 7 -19.32 34.90 -26.48
C SER A 7 -17.96 35.04 -25.79
N ALA A 8 -16.87 35.29 -26.51
CA ALA A 8 -15.54 35.48 -25.91
C ALA A 8 -15.40 36.84 -25.17
N ALA A 9 -16.30 37.80 -25.43
CA ALA A 9 -16.25 39.14 -24.86
C ALA A 9 -16.95 39.30 -23.50
N LYS A 10 -17.70 38.31 -23.03
CA LYS A 10 -18.34 38.31 -21.70
C LYS A 10 -18.01 37.01 -20.99
N GLY A 11 -16.92 37.03 -20.22
CA GLY A 11 -16.33 35.88 -19.53
C GLY A 11 -17.30 35.07 -18.67
N SER A 12 -18.05 34.17 -19.31
CA SER A 12 -18.87 33.14 -18.70
C SER A 12 -18.66 31.88 -19.52
N PHE A 13 -17.65 31.09 -19.14
CA PHE A 13 -17.46 29.75 -19.68
C PHE A 13 -18.19 28.77 -18.76
N GLU A 14 -19.43 28.42 -19.11
CA GLU A 14 -20.10 27.26 -18.50
C GLU A 14 -19.46 25.99 -19.08
N ASN A 15 -18.73 25.27 -18.23
CA ASN A 15 -18.23 23.94 -18.56
C ASN A 15 -19.42 22.96 -18.58
N PHE A 16 -20.02 22.72 -19.74
CA PHE A 16 -20.93 21.59 -19.92
C PHE A 16 -20.10 20.30 -19.96
N LYS A 17 -20.07 19.57 -18.83
CA LYS A 17 -19.47 18.24 -18.73
C LYS A 17 -20.58 17.20 -18.92
N GLU A 18 -20.98 16.96 -20.16
CA GLU A 18 -21.75 15.77 -20.52
C GLU A 18 -20.77 14.69 -20.99
N GLU A 19 -20.46 13.74 -20.11
CA GLU A 19 -19.72 12.53 -20.45
C GLU A 19 -20.75 11.46 -20.89
N PHE A 20 -20.97 11.34 -22.20
CA PHE A 20 -21.66 10.17 -22.77
C PHE A 20 -20.64 9.05 -23.02
N LEU A 21 -20.45 8.19 -22.02
CA LEU A 21 -19.73 6.92 -22.19
C LEU A 21 -20.73 5.80 -22.51
N THR A 22 -21.30 5.82 -23.72
CA THR A 22 -22.16 4.72 -24.22
C THR A 22 -21.55 4.14 -25.49
N GLY A 23 -20.37 3.56 -25.31
CA GLY A 23 -19.66 2.82 -26.35
C GLY A 23 -18.66 1.90 -25.68
N PHE A 24 -19.14 0.97 -24.86
CA PHE A 24 -18.31 -0.14 -24.42
C PHE A 24 -17.98 -0.95 -25.67
N GLU A 25 -16.69 -1.00 -26.01
CA GLU A 25 -16.18 -1.91 -27.02
C GLU A 25 -16.62 -3.33 -26.66
N GLU A 26 -17.23 -3.98 -27.64
CA GLU A 26 -17.80 -5.30 -27.58
C GLU A 26 -16.69 -6.33 -27.38
N ASP A 27 -16.59 -6.79 -26.14
CA ASP A 27 -16.26 -8.16 -25.77
C ASP A 27 -15.00 -8.78 -26.41
N THR A 28 -13.83 -8.39 -25.87
CA THR A 28 -12.64 -9.26 -25.88
C THR A 28 -12.55 -10.09 -24.60
N LYS A 29 -13.69 -10.48 -23.99
CA LYS A 29 -13.64 -11.50 -22.93
C LYS A 29 -13.31 -12.83 -23.57
N ASP A 30 -12.20 -13.40 -23.10
CA ASP A 30 -11.86 -14.78 -23.40
C ASP A 30 -13.04 -15.67 -22.96
N PRO A 31 -13.66 -16.45 -23.87
CA PRO A 31 -14.78 -17.33 -23.54
C PRO A 31 -14.40 -18.45 -22.56
N THR A 32 -13.10 -18.67 -22.27
CA THR A 32 -12.66 -19.59 -21.22
C THR A 32 -12.51 -18.92 -19.86
N TRP A 33 -12.75 -17.61 -19.75
CA TRP A 33 -12.66 -16.90 -18.48
C TRP A 33 -13.75 -17.37 -17.52
N SER A 34 -13.34 -17.96 -16.41
CA SER A 34 -14.20 -18.28 -15.28
C SER A 34 -13.91 -17.31 -14.12
N PRO A 35 -14.89 -17.02 -13.25
CA PRO A 35 -14.65 -16.25 -12.02
C PRO A 35 -13.62 -16.93 -11.09
N GLU A 36 -13.37 -18.22 -11.32
CA GLU A 36 -12.38 -19.05 -10.63
C GLU A 36 -10.94 -18.70 -11.08
N ASP A 37 -10.79 -18.15 -12.29
CA ASP A 37 -9.51 -17.66 -12.83
C ASP A 37 -9.14 -16.26 -12.29
N GLU A 38 -10.07 -15.58 -11.60
CA GLU A 38 -9.72 -14.43 -10.75
C GLU A 38 -9.04 -14.93 -9.48
N GLU A 39 -7.81 -15.40 -9.60
CA GLU A 39 -6.92 -15.47 -8.44
C GLU A 39 -6.69 -14.03 -7.99
N PHE A 40 -7.54 -13.59 -7.04
CA PHE A 40 -7.39 -12.32 -6.34
C PHE A 40 -6.03 -12.37 -5.68
N HIS A 41 -5.05 -11.73 -6.32
CA HIS A 41 -3.78 -11.42 -5.70
C HIS A 41 -4.14 -10.54 -4.50
N SER A 42 -4.04 -11.09 -3.30
CA SER A 42 -4.33 -10.37 -2.06
C SER A 42 -3.37 -9.18 -1.97
N MET A 43 -3.81 -8.03 -2.46
CA MET A 43 -3.00 -6.83 -2.51
C MET A 43 -3.03 -6.23 -1.10
N THR A 44 -2.00 -6.54 -0.33
CA THR A 44 -1.76 -5.90 0.97
C THR A 44 -1.28 -4.47 0.72
N VAL A 45 -2.21 -3.52 0.79
CA VAL A 45 -1.91 -2.09 0.66
C VAL A 45 -1.48 -1.57 2.03
N TYR A 46 -0.20 -1.27 2.20
CA TYR A 46 0.28 -0.57 3.39
C TYR A 46 0.23 0.94 3.15
N ASN A 47 -0.31 1.70 4.11
CA ASN A 47 -0.43 3.17 4.00
C ASN A 47 0.92 3.89 3.82
N ASP A 48 2.02 3.24 4.18
CA ASP A 48 3.37 3.80 4.17
C ASP A 48 4.20 3.39 2.95
N VAL A 49 3.63 2.65 1.99
CA VAL A 49 4.35 2.32 0.75
C VAL A 49 4.50 3.59 -0.09
N VAL A 50 5.74 3.89 -0.46
CA VAL A 50 6.07 4.99 -1.37
C VAL A 50 6.70 4.40 -2.61
N ASP A 51 6.11 4.64 -3.77
CA ASP A 51 6.71 4.26 -5.03
C ASP A 51 7.82 5.26 -5.38
N LEU A 52 9.07 4.87 -5.13
CA LEU A 52 10.22 5.62 -5.61
C LEU A 52 10.53 5.19 -7.06
N PRO A 53 10.83 6.12 -7.98
CA PRO A 53 11.02 5.83 -9.40
C PRO A 53 12.17 4.84 -9.71
N ASN A 54 13.09 4.64 -8.77
CA ASN A 54 14.19 3.68 -8.91
C ASN A 54 13.98 2.36 -8.13
N ASN A 55 13.07 2.33 -7.15
CA ASN A 55 12.83 1.17 -6.29
C ASN A 55 11.33 1.13 -5.93
N PRO A 56 10.49 0.52 -6.78
CA PRO A 56 9.10 0.23 -6.40
C PRO A 56 9.12 -0.72 -5.18
N ASN A 57 8.13 -0.59 -4.29
CA ASN A 57 7.99 -1.38 -3.05
C ASN A 57 8.94 -1.00 -1.90
N VAL A 58 9.23 0.28 -1.69
CA VAL A 58 9.81 0.74 -0.42
C VAL A 58 8.73 1.28 0.50
N ASN A 59 8.89 1.01 1.79
CA ASN A 59 8.05 1.53 2.85
C ASN A 59 8.82 2.61 3.60
N GLN A 60 8.17 3.76 3.83
CA GLN A 60 8.72 4.77 4.72
C GLN A 60 8.49 4.34 6.18
N PHE A 61 9.43 3.54 6.69
CA PHE A 61 9.29 2.95 8.01
C PHE A 61 9.40 4.01 9.11
N SER A 62 10.30 4.98 8.93
CA SER A 62 10.44 6.18 9.78
C SER A 62 10.66 7.41 8.90
N GLN A 63 10.57 8.61 9.47
CA GLN A 63 10.78 9.84 8.72
C GLN A 63 12.19 9.87 8.08
N GLY A 64 12.24 9.69 6.77
CA GLY A 64 13.47 9.64 5.98
C GLY A 64 14.16 8.26 5.92
N ASP A 65 13.66 7.24 6.63
CA ASP A 65 14.15 5.86 6.50
C ASP A 65 13.23 5.07 5.55
N PHE A 66 13.72 4.80 4.35
CA PHE A 66 13.06 3.94 3.38
C PHE A 66 13.59 2.52 3.49
N VAL A 67 12.68 1.57 3.67
CA VAL A 67 13.01 0.14 3.86
C VAL A 67 12.26 -0.67 2.83
N GLU A 68 12.94 -1.61 2.19
CA GLU A 68 12.30 -2.54 1.25
C GLU A 68 11.16 -3.31 1.93
N LEU A 69 10.04 -3.45 1.23
CA LEU A 69 8.84 -4.10 1.77
C LEU A 69 9.13 -5.55 2.19
N GLU A 70 9.93 -6.29 1.44
CA GLU A 70 10.34 -7.66 1.80
C GLU A 70 11.05 -7.69 3.14
N ARG A 71 11.97 -6.74 3.36
CA ARG A 71 12.71 -6.63 4.62
C ARG A 71 11.81 -6.27 5.80
N VAL A 72 10.75 -5.49 5.56
CA VAL A 72 9.70 -5.24 6.56
C VAL A 72 8.94 -6.54 6.86
N LYS A 73 8.50 -7.28 5.84
CA LYS A 73 7.80 -8.56 6.00
C LYS A 73 8.63 -9.58 6.80
N ASP A 74 9.92 -9.71 6.48
CA ASP A 74 10.85 -10.58 7.22
C ASP A 74 10.96 -10.18 8.69
N SER A 75 11.03 -8.88 8.97
CA SER A 75 11.11 -8.38 10.34
C SER A 75 9.83 -8.61 11.13
N VAL A 76 8.66 -8.50 10.50
CA VAL A 76 7.35 -8.80 11.10
C VAL A 76 7.25 -10.30 11.41
N ALA A 77 7.60 -11.14 10.43
CA ALA A 77 7.60 -12.59 10.60
C ALA A 77 8.55 -13.03 11.74
N TYR A 78 9.75 -12.47 11.80
CA TYR A 78 10.70 -12.75 12.88
C TYR A 78 10.19 -12.25 14.25
N TYR A 79 9.60 -11.05 14.30
CA TYR A 79 9.07 -10.48 15.53
C TYR A 79 7.85 -11.24 16.08
N GLY A 80 7.04 -11.83 15.19
CA GLY A 80 5.94 -12.72 15.54
C GLY A 80 6.34 -14.19 15.75
N SER A 81 7.55 -14.59 15.35
CA SER A 81 7.99 -16.00 15.36
C SER A 81 7.99 -16.69 16.73
N PRO A 82 8.30 -16.03 17.87
CA PRO A 82 8.31 -16.73 19.14
C PRO A 82 6.91 -17.21 19.52
N SER A 83 6.78 -18.52 19.68
CA SER A 83 5.56 -19.14 20.17
C SER A 83 5.59 -19.20 21.70
N GLY A 84 4.53 -18.67 22.33
CA GLY A 84 4.33 -18.74 23.77
C GLY A 84 3.97 -17.40 24.40
N PHE A 85 3.67 -17.45 25.69
CA PHE A 85 3.23 -16.31 26.48
C PHE A 85 4.04 -16.21 27.77
N ASN A 86 4.31 -14.99 28.18
CA ASN A 86 4.85 -14.67 29.50
C ASN A 86 3.81 -14.95 30.58
N ASN A 87 4.25 -15.06 31.84
CA ASN A 87 3.38 -15.29 33.01
C ASN A 87 2.31 -14.19 33.22
N ASN A 88 2.47 -13.04 32.56
CA ASN A 88 1.53 -11.91 32.57
C ASN A 88 0.50 -11.96 31.41
N GLY A 89 0.50 -13.03 30.60
CA GLY A 89 -0.40 -13.20 29.46
C GLY A 89 0.02 -12.49 28.17
N THR A 90 1.15 -11.76 28.16
CA THR A 90 1.69 -11.14 26.93
C THR A 90 2.39 -12.18 26.07
N ARG A 91 2.27 -12.08 24.73
CA ARG A 91 2.99 -12.95 23.80
C ARG A 91 4.50 -12.75 23.95
N LEU A 92 5.28 -13.83 23.85
CA LEU A 92 6.73 -13.75 23.77
C LEU A 92 7.12 -12.99 22.50
N ARG A 93 8.00 -11.99 22.66
CA ARG A 93 8.47 -11.13 21.57
C ARG A 93 10.00 -11.02 21.65
N PRO A 94 10.72 -10.93 20.51
CA PRO A 94 12.16 -10.64 20.53
C PRO A 94 12.44 -9.26 21.15
N SER A 95 13.57 -9.15 21.85
CA SER A 95 13.97 -7.88 22.46
C SER A 95 14.40 -6.84 21.40
N LEU A 96 14.31 -5.54 21.72
CA LEU A 96 14.81 -4.45 20.85
C LEU A 96 16.28 -4.66 20.46
N LYS A 97 17.10 -5.18 21.37
CA LYS A 97 18.52 -5.45 21.10
C LYS A 97 18.70 -6.53 20.03
N SER A 98 17.90 -7.59 20.10
CA SER A 98 17.90 -8.65 19.07
C SER A 98 17.42 -8.11 17.73
N MET A 99 16.32 -7.34 17.74
CA MET A 99 15.73 -6.76 16.54
C MET A 99 16.66 -5.76 15.85
N SER A 100 17.26 -4.83 16.59
CA SER A 100 18.21 -3.84 16.04
C SER A 100 19.49 -4.46 15.48
N THR A 101 19.91 -5.62 16.00
CA THR A 101 21.09 -6.34 15.49
C THR A 101 20.83 -6.96 14.11
N LEU A 102 19.64 -7.54 13.91
CA LEU A 102 19.25 -8.19 12.66
C LEU A 102 18.70 -7.20 11.63
N PHE A 103 17.92 -6.24 12.09
CA PHE A 103 17.21 -5.25 11.28
C PHE A 103 17.64 -3.85 11.70
N GLN A 104 18.69 -3.35 11.06
CA GLN A 104 19.34 -2.07 11.42
C GLN A 104 18.42 -0.85 11.35
N PHE A 105 17.30 -0.94 10.62
CA PHE A 105 16.30 0.13 10.56
C PHE A 105 15.45 0.22 11.85
N ILE A 106 15.50 -0.80 12.71
CA ILE A 106 14.83 -0.80 14.01
C ILE A 106 15.73 -0.13 15.04
N LYS A 107 15.32 1.05 15.49
CA LYS A 107 16.13 1.91 16.37
C LYS A 107 15.53 2.03 17.77
N ASP A 108 14.20 2.02 17.87
CA ASP A 108 13.49 2.30 19.12
C ASP A 108 12.29 1.36 19.34
N HIS A 109 11.59 1.56 20.46
CA HIS A 109 10.39 0.79 20.79
C HIS A 109 9.17 1.16 19.92
N ASN A 110 9.13 2.36 19.34
CA ASN A 110 8.06 2.76 18.43
C ASN A 110 8.11 1.94 17.14
N HIS A 111 9.32 1.64 16.66
CA HIS A 111 9.56 0.76 15.51
C HIS A 111 9.03 -0.65 15.79
N LEU A 112 9.21 -1.17 17.00
CA LEU A 112 8.65 -2.48 17.39
C LEU A 112 7.13 -2.45 17.46
N GLN A 113 6.54 -1.36 17.95
CA GLN A 113 5.09 -1.18 17.95
C GLN A 113 4.53 -1.17 16.52
N LYS A 114 5.20 -0.47 15.61
CA LYS A 114 4.83 -0.43 14.19
C LYS A 114 4.86 -1.83 13.55
N LEU A 115 5.79 -2.71 13.95
CA LEU A 115 5.78 -4.12 13.52
C LEU A 115 4.56 -4.90 14.04
N CYS A 116 4.10 -4.63 15.27
CA CYS A 116 2.83 -5.20 15.74
C CYS A 116 1.65 -4.76 14.87
N ASP A 117 1.64 -3.50 14.45
CA ASP A 117 0.55 -2.97 13.63
C ASP A 117 0.54 -3.62 12.24
N TYR A 118 1.72 -3.87 11.65
CA TYR A 118 1.84 -4.64 10.41
C TYR A 118 1.40 -6.10 10.54
N GLU A 119 1.67 -6.75 11.67
CA GLU A 119 1.17 -8.11 11.95
C GLU A 119 -0.36 -8.15 11.95
N ASN A 120 -1.02 -7.10 12.46
CA ASN A 120 -2.49 -7.03 12.52
C ASN A 120 -3.14 -6.60 11.19
N THR A 121 -2.37 -6.05 10.26
CA THR A 121 -2.86 -5.55 8.97
C THR A 121 -2.73 -6.60 7.85
N SER A 122 -1.98 -7.67 8.08
CA SER A 122 -1.69 -8.74 7.09
C SER A 122 -2.68 -9.90 7.17
#